data_AF-A0A183NVD0-F1
#
_entry.id   AF-A0A183NVD0-F1
#
_cell.length_a   1.000
_cell.length_b   1.000
_cell.length_c   1.000
_cell.angle_alpha   90.00
_cell.angle_beta   90.00
_cell.angle_gamma   90.00
#
_symmetry.space_group_name_H-M   'P 1'
#
loop_
_entity.id
_entity.type
_entity.pdbx_description
1 polymer ?
#
loop_
_entity_poly.entity_id
_entity_poly.type
_entity_poly.pdbx_seq_one_letter_code
_entity_poly.pdbx_strand_id
1 'polypeptide(L)'
;MTTVTRPTCCNWKSSYLSSKITPKFTGCSVKVPVFAQPDLDFIAPEAQMYNSMSPLADMFSLGMVVCAIHNQGHSLIDSEQNPNVYVKQLPEIPNNFEKICERLPRTLLEPVRKMISKDVRERPTSQLFALLKVFNEPVVLSYEGLLTLNDKSLNQKKEFFGRLPKVIPLFEPNVRYKYILPLILQWLYESNELIPYILPSFLTMIKVAESDDYDKYLKSHLHKILTETKSLQTSMVILDLSDFFINHINQDDIGNLLLPEIFVCLEPGTPKSLETVQNAISVLSNYLNNTQIVQSILPQLKEIYNRKTSNPKIRIACLECLGKLLKKLTLPTLCDDVLPFVSSIRTVDRELVLAVVALNRRLISDRNNEISYTYIAGMLLPSMVNFLALKTLTISDVSFHLIWILCVLCNPIKRNIKNLC
;
A
#
# COMPACT_ATOMS: atom_id res chain seq x y z
N MET A 1 -3.97 -38.84 5.87
CA MET A 1 -2.69 -38.22 6.27
C MET A 1 -3.02 -36.98 7.08
N THR A 2 -2.80 -37.14 8.39
CA THR A 2 -2.77 -36.18 9.51
C THR A 2 -3.14 -34.72 9.26
N THR A 3 -4.31 -34.35 9.78
CA THR A 3 -4.72 -32.99 10.13
C THR A 3 -3.96 -32.52 11.38
N VAL A 4 -3.22 -31.42 11.27
CA VAL A 4 -2.55 -30.76 12.40
C VAL A 4 -3.58 -29.87 13.09
N THR A 5 -4.06 -30.32 14.25
CA THR A 5 -4.87 -29.51 15.17
C THR A 5 -3.99 -28.48 15.87
N ARG A 6 -4.45 -27.23 15.92
CA ARG A 6 -3.84 -26.13 16.69
C ARG A 6 -3.65 -26.54 18.16
N PRO A 7 -2.52 -26.23 18.81
CA PRO A 7 -2.39 -26.47 20.24
C PRO A 7 -3.28 -25.48 20.99
N THR A 8 -4.34 -26.00 21.58
CA THR A 8 -5.17 -25.29 22.55
C THR A 8 -4.35 -24.98 23.79
N CYS A 9 -4.60 -23.80 24.38
CA CYS A 9 -4.05 -23.35 25.65
C CYS A 9 -3.87 -24.49 26.64
N CYS A 10 -2.69 -24.53 27.26
CA CYS A 10 -2.32 -25.46 28.31
C CYS A 10 -3.43 -25.53 29.38
N ASN A 11 -4.29 -26.55 29.29
CA ASN A 11 -5.15 -27.00 30.36
C ASN A 11 -4.26 -27.64 31.44
N TRP A 12 -3.68 -26.82 32.31
CA TRP A 12 -3.23 -27.32 33.62
C TRP A 12 -4.47 -27.66 34.44
N LYS A 13 -5.01 -28.86 34.22
CA LYS A 13 -5.96 -29.47 35.14
C LYS A 13 -5.26 -29.62 36.50
N SER A 14 -5.70 -28.80 37.43
CA SER A 14 -5.40 -28.88 38.86
C SER A 14 -5.91 -30.22 39.42
N SER A 15 -5.07 -31.26 39.39
CA SER A 15 -5.35 -32.56 40.01
C SER A 15 -4.54 -32.82 41.29
N TYR A 16 -4.05 -31.77 41.96
CA TYR A 16 -3.34 -31.88 43.26
C TYR A 16 -3.78 -30.85 44.31
N LEU A 17 -5.07 -30.45 44.33
CA LEU A 17 -5.62 -29.68 45.47
C LEU A 17 -6.44 -30.59 46.40
N SER A 18 -5.72 -31.43 47.14
CA SER A 18 -6.20 -32.03 48.39
C SER A 18 -5.22 -31.69 49.52
N SER A 19 -5.15 -30.40 49.82
CA SER A 19 -4.90 -29.81 51.14
C SER A 19 -4.92 -28.29 50.94
N LYS A 20 -5.64 -27.55 51.78
CA LYS A 20 -5.78 -26.09 51.73
C LYS A 20 -4.48 -25.41 52.17
N ILE A 21 -3.41 -25.57 51.41
CA ILE A 21 -2.20 -24.76 51.49
C ILE A 21 -2.01 -24.21 50.09
N THR A 22 -2.55 -23.02 49.83
CA THR A 22 -2.04 -22.25 48.69
C THR A 22 -0.59 -21.95 49.02
N PRO A 23 0.39 -22.44 48.23
CA PRO A 23 1.79 -22.11 48.48
C PRO A 23 1.92 -20.59 48.37
N LYS A 24 2.11 -19.93 49.51
CA LYS A 24 2.43 -18.51 49.54
C LYS A 24 3.92 -18.38 49.27
N PHE A 25 4.28 -17.58 48.29
CA PHE A 25 5.69 -17.21 48.09
C PHE A 25 6.22 -16.57 49.37
N THR A 26 7.30 -17.13 49.92
CA THR A 26 7.91 -16.72 51.20
C THR A 26 9.23 -15.96 51.00
N GLY A 27 9.42 -15.32 49.84
CA GLY A 27 10.68 -14.70 49.44
C GLY A 27 11.71 -15.71 48.93
N CYS A 28 12.65 -15.23 48.12
CA CYS A 28 13.82 -15.99 47.69
C CYS A 28 14.80 -16.22 48.84
N SER A 29 15.39 -17.41 48.88
CA SER A 29 16.32 -17.88 49.90
C SER A 29 17.49 -18.61 49.27
N VAL A 30 18.69 -18.34 49.76
CA VAL A 30 19.94 -19.01 49.35
C VAL A 30 19.93 -20.51 49.67
N LYS A 31 19.01 -20.97 50.52
CA LYS A 31 18.85 -22.39 50.90
C LYS A 31 18.13 -23.23 49.85
N VAL A 32 17.39 -22.59 48.95
CA VAL A 32 16.65 -23.27 47.88
C VAL A 32 17.45 -23.12 46.58
N PRO A 33 17.49 -24.14 45.70
CA PRO A 33 18.18 -24.01 44.42
C PRO A 33 17.65 -22.83 43.60
N VAL A 34 18.53 -22.14 42.88
CA VAL A 34 18.18 -20.98 42.04
C VAL A 34 17.12 -21.35 40.99
N PHE A 35 17.24 -22.50 40.34
CA PHE A 35 16.30 -22.96 39.32
C PHE A 35 14.88 -23.24 39.86
N ALA A 36 14.72 -23.38 41.17
CA ALA A 36 13.43 -23.64 41.82
C ALA A 36 12.77 -22.34 42.32
N GLN A 37 13.33 -21.17 42.00
CA GLN A 37 12.88 -19.88 42.48
C GLN A 37 12.70 -18.88 41.32
N PRO A 38 11.76 -17.92 41.45
CA PRO A 38 11.65 -16.83 40.51
C PRO A 38 12.90 -15.94 40.56
N ASP A 39 13.16 -15.25 39.46
CA ASP A 39 14.30 -14.33 39.35
C ASP A 39 14.12 -13.13 40.28
N LEU A 40 14.98 -13.05 41.29
CA LEU A 40 14.98 -12.01 42.31
C LEU A 40 15.03 -10.58 41.77
N ASP A 41 15.64 -10.34 40.61
CA ASP A 41 15.80 -8.99 40.05
C ASP A 41 14.48 -8.38 39.56
N PHE A 42 13.45 -9.20 39.37
CA PHE A 42 12.12 -8.78 38.95
C PHE A 42 11.08 -8.88 40.06
N ILE A 43 11.44 -9.41 41.24
CA ILE A 43 10.50 -9.59 42.35
C ILE A 43 10.22 -8.26 43.04
N ALA A 44 8.97 -8.05 43.43
CA ALA A 44 8.56 -6.85 44.15
C ALA A 44 9.14 -6.80 45.58
N PRO A 45 9.55 -5.62 46.08
CA PRO A 45 10.16 -5.49 47.40
C PRO A 45 9.31 -6.05 48.53
N GLU A 46 7.99 -5.86 48.47
CA GLU A 46 7.07 -6.34 49.49
C GLU A 46 6.89 -7.86 49.50
N ALA A 47 7.05 -8.50 48.33
CA ALA A 47 7.04 -9.95 48.19
C ALA A 47 8.28 -10.56 48.85
N GLN A 48 9.44 -9.95 48.65
CA GLN A 48 10.71 -10.43 49.20
C GLN A 48 10.90 -10.10 50.69
N MET A 49 10.53 -8.89 51.13
CA MET A 49 10.82 -8.41 52.49
C MET A 49 9.73 -8.72 53.50
N TYR A 50 8.47 -8.73 53.05
CA TYR A 50 7.30 -8.80 53.95
C TYR A 50 6.40 -10.00 53.68
N ASN A 51 6.76 -10.88 52.73
CA ASN A 51 5.94 -12.02 52.28
C ASN A 51 4.51 -11.59 51.92
N SER A 52 4.37 -10.37 51.40
CA SER A 52 3.10 -9.76 51.03
C SER A 52 2.97 -9.80 49.52
N MET A 53 1.95 -10.51 49.03
CA MET A 53 1.65 -10.60 47.61
C MET A 53 0.38 -9.84 47.31
N SER A 54 0.43 -8.96 46.31
CA SER A 54 -0.73 -8.25 45.78
C SER A 54 -0.62 -8.18 44.26
N PRO A 55 -1.71 -7.89 43.53
CA PRO A 55 -1.63 -7.66 42.08
C PRO A 55 -0.67 -6.51 41.68
N LEU A 56 -0.34 -5.62 42.62
CA LEU A 56 0.62 -4.53 42.40
C LEU A 56 2.08 -5.00 42.47
N ALA A 57 2.33 -6.22 42.99
CA ALA A 57 3.62 -6.88 42.87
C ALA A 57 3.89 -7.25 41.39
N ASP A 58 2.87 -7.75 40.67
CA ASP A 58 2.98 -8.05 39.24
C ASP A 58 3.28 -6.78 38.42
N MET A 59 2.70 -5.64 38.83
CA MET A 59 2.98 -4.35 38.19
C MET A 59 4.43 -3.90 38.40
N PHE A 60 5.03 -4.18 39.56
CA PHE A 60 6.45 -3.93 39.78
C PHE A 60 7.31 -4.81 38.86
N SER A 61 7.02 -6.11 38.81
CA SER A 61 7.74 -7.05 37.94
C SER A 61 7.64 -6.65 36.47
N LEU A 62 6.44 -6.26 36.01
CA LEU A 62 6.24 -5.73 34.66
C LEU A 62 7.05 -4.45 34.43
N GLY A 63 7.12 -3.55 35.40
CA GLY A 63 7.91 -2.32 35.32
C GLY A 63 9.40 -2.61 35.14
N MET A 64 9.92 -3.58 35.89
CA MET A 64 11.30 -4.05 35.77
C MET A 64 11.57 -4.68 34.40
N VAL A 65 10.63 -5.47 33.85
CA VAL A 65 10.73 -6.02 32.49
C VAL A 65 10.76 -4.91 31.44
N VAL A 66 9.88 -3.90 31.54
CA VAL A 66 9.90 -2.75 30.63
C VAL A 66 11.24 -2.03 30.69
N CYS A 67 11.78 -1.82 31.90
CA CYS A 67 13.12 -1.22 32.06
C CYS A 67 14.20 -2.10 31.41
N ALA A 68 14.16 -3.41 31.58
CA ALA A 68 15.13 -4.34 31.01
C ALA A 68 15.12 -4.31 29.47
N ILE A 69 13.93 -4.25 28.83
CA ILE A 69 13.81 -4.11 27.37
C ILE A 69 14.55 -2.86 26.87
N HIS A 70 14.44 -1.73 27.59
CA HIS A 70 15.10 -0.47 27.23
C HIS A 70 16.55 -0.37 27.77
N ASN A 71 17.00 -1.35 28.54
CA ASN A 71 18.34 -1.46 29.11
C ASN A 71 19.13 -2.65 28.52
N GLN A 72 18.91 -2.93 27.23
CA GLN A 72 19.63 -3.99 26.49
C GLN A 72 19.50 -5.39 27.14
N GLY A 73 18.38 -5.65 27.80
CA GLY A 73 18.09 -6.91 28.49
C GLY A 73 18.54 -6.97 29.95
N HIS A 74 19.23 -5.96 30.47
CA HIS A 74 19.70 -5.95 31.87
C HIS A 74 18.65 -5.34 32.80
N SER A 75 18.38 -5.99 33.93
CA SER A 75 17.53 -5.43 34.98
C SER A 75 18.18 -4.19 35.62
N LEU A 76 17.38 -3.39 36.35
CA LEU A 76 17.89 -2.25 37.13
C LEU A 76 18.54 -2.69 38.44
N ILE A 77 18.33 -3.94 38.83
CA ILE A 77 18.92 -4.62 39.98
C ILE A 77 19.74 -5.77 39.41
N ASP A 78 20.92 -5.98 39.96
CA ASP A 78 21.76 -7.15 39.70
C ASP A 78 22.10 -7.78 41.04
N SER A 79 21.19 -8.62 41.52
CA SER A 79 21.28 -9.22 42.85
C SER A 79 22.02 -10.55 42.86
N GLU A 80 22.29 -11.14 41.69
CA GLU A 80 22.84 -12.50 41.55
C GLU A 80 22.06 -13.55 42.38
N GLN A 81 20.73 -13.37 42.52
CA GLN A 81 19.85 -14.18 43.37
C GLN A 81 20.19 -14.14 44.88
N ASN A 82 20.89 -13.09 45.33
CA ASN A 82 21.23 -12.89 46.74
C ASN A 82 20.30 -11.85 47.39
N PRO A 83 19.44 -12.26 48.35
CA PRO A 83 18.52 -11.36 49.05
C PRO A 83 19.19 -10.16 49.73
N ASN A 84 20.42 -10.32 50.23
CA ASN A 84 21.13 -9.23 50.91
C ASN A 84 21.63 -8.18 49.92
N VAL A 85 22.02 -8.59 48.70
CA VAL A 85 22.43 -7.67 47.63
C VAL A 85 21.21 -6.94 47.08
N TYR A 86 20.12 -7.67 46.84
CA TYR A 86 18.83 -7.11 46.42
C TYR A 86 18.39 -5.97 47.34
N VAL A 87 18.32 -6.21 48.66
CA VAL A 87 17.87 -5.19 49.63
C VAL A 87 18.76 -3.95 49.64
N LYS A 88 20.06 -4.10 49.39
CA LYS A 88 21.02 -2.98 49.30
C LYS A 88 20.83 -2.15 48.04
N GLN A 89 20.46 -2.76 46.91
CA GLN A 89 20.29 -2.08 45.63
C GLN A 89 18.88 -1.47 45.44
N LEU A 90 17.88 -1.90 46.22
CA LEU A 90 16.52 -1.31 46.16
C LEU A 90 16.47 0.23 46.20
N PRO A 91 17.24 0.93 47.07
CA PRO A 91 17.24 2.40 47.09
C PRO A 91 17.86 3.03 45.84
N GLU A 92 18.63 2.29 45.05
CA GLU A 92 19.32 2.77 43.85
C GLU A 92 18.47 2.69 42.58
N ILE A 93 17.32 1.98 42.62
CA ILE A 93 16.40 1.84 41.48
C ILE A 93 16.06 3.20 40.83
N PRO A 94 15.69 4.26 41.57
CA PRO A 94 15.37 5.55 40.95
C PRO A 94 16.57 6.13 40.18
N ASN A 95 17.77 6.04 40.74
CA ASN A 95 18.99 6.53 40.11
C ASN A 95 19.36 5.71 38.86
N ASN A 96 19.15 4.40 38.90
CA ASN A 96 19.37 3.52 37.75
C ASN A 96 18.31 3.74 36.67
N PHE A 97 17.08 4.05 37.04
CA PHE A 97 16.02 4.42 36.11
C PHE A 97 16.33 5.73 35.36
N GLU A 98 16.89 6.74 36.03
CA GLU A 98 17.31 7.98 35.35
C GLU A 98 18.39 7.76 34.28
N LYS A 99 19.22 6.72 34.40
CA LYS A 99 20.21 6.39 33.36
C LYS A 99 19.59 5.84 32.07
N ILE A 100 18.38 5.27 32.16
CA ILE A 100 17.69 4.66 31.02
C ILE A 100 16.53 5.50 30.49
N CYS A 101 16.11 6.54 31.22
CA CYS A 101 14.90 7.30 30.92
C CYS A 101 14.90 7.88 29.49
N GLU A 102 16.05 8.30 28.97
CA GLU A 102 16.17 8.84 27.61
C GLU A 102 15.83 7.82 26.51
N ARG A 103 15.91 6.52 26.80
CA ARG A 103 15.63 5.43 25.85
C ARG A 103 14.17 4.98 25.86
N LEU A 104 13.39 5.40 26.86
CA LEU A 104 11.98 5.06 26.98
C LEU A 104 11.10 6.08 26.22
N PRO A 105 9.98 5.63 25.63
CA PRO A 105 8.95 6.54 25.15
C PRO A 105 8.47 7.47 26.26
N ARG A 106 8.35 8.77 25.96
CA ARG A 106 7.95 9.80 26.94
C ARG A 106 6.63 9.49 27.65
N THR A 107 5.72 8.80 26.96
CA THR A 107 4.41 8.37 27.49
C THR A 107 4.50 7.27 28.55
N LEU A 108 5.60 6.52 28.58
CA LEU A 108 5.83 5.42 29.52
C LEU A 108 6.63 5.82 30.76
N LEU A 109 7.36 6.95 30.72
CA LEU A 109 8.26 7.37 31.79
C LEU A 109 7.59 7.44 33.17
N GLU A 110 6.56 8.26 33.31
CA GLU A 110 5.85 8.45 34.58
C GLU A 110 5.15 7.17 35.07
N PRO A 111 4.39 6.44 34.22
CA PRO A 111 3.79 5.16 34.63
C PRO A 111 4.82 4.13 35.09
N VAL A 112 5.92 3.95 34.36
CA VAL A 112 6.95 2.95 34.68
C VAL A 112 7.71 3.35 35.95
N ARG A 113 8.06 4.64 36.11
CA ARG A 113 8.67 5.18 37.35
C ARG A 113 7.82 4.83 38.57
N LYS A 114 6.50 4.97 38.47
CA LYS A 114 5.57 4.59 39.54
C LYS A 114 5.50 3.08 39.74
N MET A 115 5.48 2.29 38.67
CA MET A 115 5.44 0.82 38.75
C MET A 115 6.64 0.24 39.51
N ILE A 116 7.84 0.77 39.29
CA ILE A 116 9.07 0.33 39.96
C ILE A 116 9.28 0.97 41.35
N SER A 117 8.29 1.70 41.87
CA SER A 117 8.40 2.30 43.20
C SER A 117 8.39 1.23 44.30
N LYS A 118 9.18 1.47 45.35
CA LYS A 118 9.15 0.65 46.56
C LYS A 118 7.82 0.80 47.30
N ASP A 119 7.15 1.95 47.22
CA ASP A 119 5.82 2.12 47.82
C ASP A 119 4.76 1.53 46.89
N VAL A 120 4.08 0.49 47.39
CA VAL A 120 3.01 -0.21 46.68
C VAL A 120 1.86 0.75 46.30
N ARG A 121 1.61 1.79 47.10
CA ARG A 121 0.48 2.73 46.90
C ARG A 121 0.67 3.66 45.71
N GLU A 122 1.90 3.87 45.27
CA GLU A 122 2.20 4.72 44.12
C GLU A 122 1.97 3.99 42.79
N ARG A 123 1.98 2.66 42.80
CA ARG A 123 1.90 1.82 41.60
C ARG A 123 0.50 1.88 40.99
N PRO A 124 0.39 2.08 39.66
CA PRO A 124 -0.90 2.03 38.98
C PRO A 124 -1.43 0.59 38.96
N THR A 125 -2.76 0.45 38.90
CA THR A 125 -3.39 -0.84 38.61
C THR A 125 -3.17 -1.23 37.15
N SER A 126 -3.24 -2.53 36.84
CA SER A 126 -3.12 -3.04 35.47
C SER A 126 -4.17 -2.44 34.53
N GLN A 127 -5.39 -2.20 35.02
CA GLN A 127 -6.46 -1.54 34.26
C GLN A 127 -6.09 -0.10 33.88
N LEU A 128 -5.52 0.67 34.82
CA LEU A 128 -5.10 2.05 34.53
C LEU A 128 -3.92 2.08 33.56
N PHE A 129 -2.98 1.15 33.71
CA PHE A 129 -1.82 1.03 32.82
C PHE A 129 -2.23 0.65 31.38
N ALA A 130 -3.19 -0.26 31.21
CA ALA A 130 -3.69 -0.66 29.90
C ALA A 130 -4.37 0.48 29.11
N LEU A 131 -4.81 1.55 29.79
CA LEU A 131 -5.43 2.73 29.15
C LEU A 131 -4.41 3.74 28.58
N LEU A 132 -3.11 3.48 28.73
CA LEU A 132 -2.08 4.38 28.21
C LEU A 132 -2.11 4.44 26.69
N LYS A 133 -1.92 5.66 26.15
CA LYS A 133 -1.98 5.93 24.70
C LYS A 133 -0.96 5.13 23.87
N VAL A 134 0.14 4.68 24.49
CA VAL A 134 1.17 3.86 23.84
C VAL A 134 0.64 2.51 23.35
N PHE A 135 -0.45 2.00 23.93
CA PHE A 135 -1.10 0.78 23.47
C PHE A 135 -2.08 1.02 22.31
N ASN A 136 -2.37 2.28 21.99
CA ASN A 136 -3.25 2.67 20.88
C ASN A 136 -2.45 3.00 19.59
N GLU A 137 -1.24 2.46 19.45
CA GLU A 137 -0.44 2.62 18.25
C GLU A 137 -1.10 1.90 17.06
N PRO A 138 -1.12 2.51 15.86
CA PRO A 138 -1.83 1.96 14.70
C PRO A 138 -1.30 0.57 14.31
N VAL A 139 -0.02 0.29 14.53
CA VAL A 139 0.63 -1.00 14.26
C VAL A 139 0.04 -2.10 15.15
N VAL A 140 -0.09 -1.84 16.45
CA VAL A 140 -0.62 -2.79 17.44
C VAL A 140 -2.10 -3.05 17.17
N LEU A 141 -2.89 -1.98 16.99
CA LEU A 141 -4.32 -2.08 16.70
C LEU A 141 -4.60 -2.80 15.37
N SER A 142 -3.75 -2.58 14.36
CA SER A 142 -3.89 -3.29 13.07
C SER A 142 -3.54 -4.76 13.21
N TYR A 143 -2.54 -5.11 14.02
CA TYR A 143 -2.19 -6.51 14.25
C TYR A 143 -3.31 -7.26 15.01
N GLU A 144 -3.82 -6.67 16.09
CA GLU A 144 -4.96 -7.22 16.83
C GLU A 144 -6.21 -7.33 15.94
N GLY A 145 -6.44 -6.31 15.10
CA GLY A 145 -7.52 -6.30 14.12
C GLY A 145 -7.44 -7.46 13.14
N LEU A 146 -6.23 -7.80 12.64
CA LEU A 146 -6.03 -8.96 11.76
C LEU A 146 -6.34 -10.29 12.47
N LEU A 147 -6.00 -10.43 13.75
CA LEU A 147 -6.26 -11.65 14.53
C LEU A 147 -7.75 -11.85 14.85
N THR A 148 -8.48 -10.75 15.07
CA THR A 148 -9.91 -10.76 15.44
C THR A 148 -10.85 -10.54 14.25
N LEU A 149 -10.32 -10.53 13.03
CA LEU A 149 -11.07 -10.14 11.84
C LEU A 149 -12.18 -11.14 11.47
N ASN A 150 -12.03 -12.41 11.84
CA ASN A 150 -12.98 -13.46 11.52
C ASN A 150 -14.40 -13.17 12.05
N ASP A 151 -14.48 -12.58 13.24
CA ASP A 151 -15.73 -12.29 13.94
C ASP A 151 -16.43 -11.01 13.44
N LYS A 152 -15.80 -10.28 12.49
CA LYS A 152 -16.31 -9.01 11.98
C LYS A 152 -17.21 -9.18 10.77
N SER A 153 -18.11 -8.22 10.55
CA SER A 153 -18.98 -8.18 9.37
C SER A 153 -18.19 -7.87 8.09
N LEU A 154 -18.74 -8.22 6.92
CA LEU A 154 -18.08 -7.98 5.63
C LEU A 154 -17.71 -6.50 5.40
N ASN A 155 -18.57 -5.57 5.81
CA ASN A 155 -18.33 -4.13 5.68
C ASN A 155 -17.17 -3.66 6.57
N GLN A 156 -17.10 -4.17 7.81
CA GLN A 156 -15.99 -3.89 8.72
C GLN A 156 -14.67 -4.44 8.17
N LYS A 157 -14.70 -5.63 7.55
CA LYS A 157 -13.52 -6.20 6.86
C LYS A 157 -13.04 -5.31 5.72
N LYS A 158 -13.94 -4.82 4.87
CA LYS A 158 -13.61 -3.89 3.77
C LYS A 158 -13.00 -2.58 4.29
N GLU A 159 -13.59 -1.99 5.33
CA GLU A 159 -13.09 -0.77 5.95
C GLU A 159 -11.70 -0.97 6.58
N PHE A 160 -11.50 -2.09 7.26
CA PHE A 160 -10.21 -2.45 7.84
C PHE A 160 -9.12 -2.59 6.78
N PHE A 161 -9.36 -3.39 5.73
CA PHE A 161 -8.40 -3.57 4.65
C PHE A 161 -8.18 -2.29 3.82
N GLY A 162 -9.13 -1.35 3.81
CA GLY A 162 -8.91 -0.02 3.24
C GLY A 162 -7.94 0.86 4.05
N ARG A 163 -7.79 0.61 5.36
CA ARG A 163 -6.88 1.35 6.25
C ARG A 163 -5.49 0.71 6.36
N LEU A 164 -5.45 -0.62 6.31
CA LEU A 164 -4.22 -1.41 6.49
C LEU A 164 -3.03 -0.99 5.60
N PRO A 165 -3.19 -0.63 4.31
CA PRO A 165 -2.08 -0.21 3.45
C PRO A 165 -1.26 0.94 4.05
N LYS A 166 -1.90 1.85 4.78
CA LYS A 166 -1.22 3.01 5.40
C LYS A 166 -0.33 2.61 6.58
N VAL A 167 -0.64 1.49 7.23
CA VAL A 167 0.06 1.01 8.43
C VAL A 167 1.18 0.03 8.07
N ILE A 168 1.09 -0.64 6.93
CA ILE A 168 2.08 -1.62 6.46
C ILE A 168 3.54 -1.13 6.50
N PRO A 169 3.85 0.09 6.04
CA PRO A 169 5.23 0.61 6.07
C PRO A 169 5.78 0.77 7.50
N LEU A 170 4.90 0.90 8.51
CA LEU A 170 5.26 1.12 9.91
C LEU A 170 5.63 -0.17 10.64
N PHE A 171 5.28 -1.35 10.11
CA PHE A 171 5.70 -2.62 10.69
C PHE A 171 7.20 -2.83 10.47
N GLU A 172 7.86 -3.34 11.50
CA GLU A 172 9.24 -3.82 11.41
C GLU A 172 9.32 -5.00 10.40
N PRO A 173 10.39 -5.09 9.58
CA PRO A 173 10.48 -6.07 8.49
C PRO A 173 10.25 -7.53 8.91
N ASN A 174 10.84 -8.00 10.01
CA ASN A 174 10.64 -9.36 10.49
C ASN A 174 9.16 -9.60 10.85
N VAL A 175 8.52 -8.62 11.52
CA VAL A 175 7.10 -8.72 11.85
C VAL A 175 6.24 -8.76 10.59
N ARG A 176 6.54 -7.89 9.62
CA ARG A 176 5.82 -7.75 8.35
C ARG A 176 5.79 -9.07 7.57
N TYR A 177 6.94 -9.72 7.37
CA TYR A 177 7.01 -10.94 6.55
C TYR A 177 6.62 -12.21 7.32
N LYS A 178 6.96 -12.32 8.61
CA LYS A 178 6.72 -13.55 9.39
C LYS A 178 5.29 -13.67 9.90
N TYR A 179 4.65 -12.56 10.24
CA TYR A 179 3.32 -12.58 10.87
C TYR A 179 2.24 -11.90 10.03
N ILE A 180 2.52 -10.74 9.42
CA ILE A 180 1.50 -9.98 8.69
C ILE A 180 1.23 -10.57 7.30
N LEU A 181 2.28 -10.86 6.53
CA LEU A 181 2.16 -11.38 5.17
C LEU A 181 1.37 -12.71 5.11
N PRO A 182 1.61 -13.73 5.96
CA PRO A 182 0.84 -14.96 5.93
C PRO A 182 -0.66 -14.74 6.17
N LEU A 183 -1.02 -13.82 7.06
CA LEU A 183 -2.42 -13.45 7.31
C LEU A 183 -3.04 -12.80 6.08
N ILE A 184 -2.34 -11.85 5.44
CA ILE A 184 -2.83 -11.18 4.22
C ILE A 184 -3.01 -12.20 3.08
N LEU A 185 -2.04 -13.09 2.87
CA LEU A 185 -2.11 -14.14 1.84
C LEU A 185 -3.25 -15.13 2.10
N GLN A 186 -3.48 -15.50 3.36
CA GLN A 186 -4.61 -16.34 3.73
C GLN A 186 -5.93 -15.70 3.27
N TRP A 187 -6.14 -14.42 3.59
CA TRP A 187 -7.35 -13.70 3.17
C TRP A 187 -7.47 -13.52 1.65
N LEU A 188 -6.34 -13.32 0.95
CA LEU A 188 -6.32 -13.21 -0.51
C LEU A 188 -6.76 -14.52 -1.20
N TYR A 189 -6.39 -15.67 -0.66
CA TYR A 189 -6.72 -16.97 -1.26
C TYR A 189 -8.07 -17.54 -0.81
N GLU A 190 -8.57 -17.17 0.37
CA GLU A 190 -9.84 -17.68 0.89
C GLU A 190 -11.05 -16.84 0.46
N SER A 191 -10.90 -15.53 0.23
CA SER A 191 -12.02 -14.59 0.08
C SER A 191 -12.00 -13.80 -1.23
N ASN A 192 -12.55 -14.40 -2.31
CA ASN A 192 -12.62 -13.76 -3.63
C ASN A 192 -13.30 -12.38 -3.64
N GLU A 193 -14.32 -12.16 -2.80
CA GLU A 193 -15.05 -10.88 -2.74
C GLU A 193 -14.25 -9.74 -2.11
N LEU A 194 -13.24 -10.06 -1.30
CA LEU A 194 -12.44 -9.08 -0.54
C LEU A 194 -11.12 -8.75 -1.25
N ILE A 195 -10.74 -9.49 -2.29
CA ILE A 195 -9.48 -9.29 -3.03
C ILE A 195 -9.22 -7.83 -3.39
N PRO A 196 -10.17 -7.04 -3.94
CA PRO A 196 -9.90 -5.65 -4.29
C PRO A 196 -9.51 -4.75 -3.11
N TYR A 197 -9.94 -5.11 -1.89
CA TYR A 197 -9.64 -4.35 -0.67
C TYR A 197 -8.36 -4.81 0.00
N ILE A 198 -8.03 -6.10 -0.10
CA ILE A 198 -6.83 -6.69 0.50
C ILE A 198 -5.60 -6.43 -0.40
N LEU A 199 -5.77 -6.47 -1.72
CA LEU A 199 -4.68 -6.33 -2.68
C LEU A 199 -3.83 -5.06 -2.51
N PRO A 200 -4.40 -3.86 -2.24
CA PRO A 200 -3.61 -2.67 -1.93
C PRO A 200 -2.63 -2.86 -0.76
N SER A 201 -3.01 -3.68 0.22
CA SER A 201 -2.15 -4.02 1.36
C SER A 201 -0.94 -4.82 0.89
N PHE A 202 -1.17 -5.84 0.07
CA PHE A 202 -0.10 -6.65 -0.53
C PHE A 202 0.82 -5.84 -1.46
N LEU A 203 0.24 -5.03 -2.35
CA LEU A 203 1.04 -4.19 -3.26
C LEU A 203 1.86 -3.14 -2.50
N THR A 204 1.34 -2.62 -1.39
CA THR A 204 2.12 -1.70 -0.53
C THR A 204 3.30 -2.42 0.12
N MET A 205 3.16 -3.70 0.49
CA MET A 205 4.32 -4.49 0.96
C MET A 205 5.38 -4.65 -0.12
N ILE A 206 5.01 -4.81 -1.39
CA ILE A 206 5.95 -4.85 -2.51
C ILE A 206 6.69 -3.53 -2.64
N LYS A 207 5.97 -2.39 -2.60
CA LYS A 207 6.57 -1.06 -2.72
C LYS A 207 7.64 -0.76 -1.66
N VAL A 208 7.45 -1.27 -0.44
CA VAL A 208 8.36 -1.04 0.70
C VAL A 208 9.42 -2.14 0.82
N ALA A 209 9.30 -3.24 0.07
CA ALA A 209 10.24 -4.34 0.16
C ALA A 209 11.61 -3.99 -0.44
N GLU A 210 12.66 -4.46 0.21
CA GLU A 210 13.99 -4.51 -0.39
C GLU A 210 14.06 -5.65 -1.43
N SER A 211 15.04 -5.60 -2.33
CA SER A 211 15.17 -6.57 -3.43
C SER A 211 15.23 -8.02 -2.94
N ASP A 212 15.99 -8.28 -1.89
CA ASP A 212 16.17 -9.63 -1.33
C ASP A 212 14.87 -10.19 -0.73
N ASP A 213 14.12 -9.35 0.00
CA ASP A 213 12.84 -9.73 0.61
C ASP A 213 11.75 -9.94 -0.45
N TYR A 214 11.78 -9.14 -1.53
CA TYR A 214 10.85 -9.28 -2.64
C TYR A 214 10.99 -10.66 -3.33
N ASP A 215 12.22 -11.02 -3.71
CA ASP A 215 12.47 -12.29 -4.41
C ASP A 215 12.16 -13.49 -3.52
N LYS A 216 12.41 -13.38 -2.21
CA LYS A 216 12.19 -14.47 -1.25
C LYS A 216 10.72 -14.69 -0.89
N TYR A 217 9.96 -13.61 -0.67
CA TYR A 217 8.63 -13.70 -0.05
C TYR A 217 7.46 -13.25 -0.95
N LEU A 218 7.67 -12.35 -1.92
CA LEU A 218 6.55 -11.65 -2.58
C LEU A 218 6.37 -12.02 -4.06
N LYS A 219 7.46 -12.27 -4.79
CA LYS A 219 7.46 -12.48 -6.24
C LYS A 219 6.51 -13.58 -6.73
N SER A 220 6.56 -14.75 -6.10
CA SER A 220 5.72 -15.90 -6.45
C SER A 220 4.23 -15.59 -6.31
N HIS A 221 3.86 -14.91 -5.23
CA HIS A 221 2.49 -14.52 -4.95
C HIS A 221 1.99 -13.42 -5.90
N LEU A 222 2.84 -12.45 -6.26
CA LEU A 222 2.49 -11.44 -7.27
C LEU A 222 2.19 -12.09 -8.62
N HIS A 223 3.09 -12.95 -9.11
CA HIS A 223 2.89 -13.62 -10.40
C HIS A 223 1.60 -14.45 -10.40
N LYS A 224 1.30 -15.17 -9.30
CA LYS A 224 0.05 -15.91 -9.14
C LYS A 224 -1.17 -14.99 -9.23
N ILE A 225 -1.18 -13.88 -8.49
CA ILE A 225 -2.29 -12.92 -8.50
C ILE A 225 -2.49 -12.32 -9.89
N LEU A 226 -1.42 -12.08 -10.65
CA LEU A 226 -1.50 -11.53 -12.01
C LEU A 226 -1.95 -12.55 -13.07
N THR A 227 -1.77 -13.85 -12.83
CA THR A 227 -2.12 -14.91 -13.80
C THR A 227 -3.55 -15.42 -13.63
N GLU A 228 -4.07 -15.40 -12.40
CA GLU A 228 -5.42 -15.88 -12.11
C GLU A 228 -6.52 -15.02 -12.74
N THR A 229 -7.71 -15.61 -12.91
CA THR A 229 -8.88 -14.89 -13.40
C THR A 229 -9.37 -13.91 -12.35
N LYS A 230 -9.63 -12.67 -12.77
CA LYS A 230 -9.85 -11.56 -11.84
C LYS A 230 -11.22 -10.94 -12.04
N SER A 231 -11.77 -10.39 -10.97
CA SER A 231 -12.94 -9.51 -11.07
C SER A 231 -12.51 -8.16 -11.66
N LEU A 232 -13.43 -7.46 -12.32
CA LEU A 232 -13.18 -6.12 -12.85
C LEU A 232 -12.63 -5.14 -11.79
N GLN A 233 -13.13 -5.23 -10.56
CA GLN A 233 -12.66 -4.40 -9.45
C GLN A 233 -11.21 -4.70 -9.08
N THR A 234 -10.80 -5.98 -9.13
CA THR A 234 -9.42 -6.39 -8.89
C THR A 234 -8.50 -5.84 -9.97
N SER A 235 -8.89 -5.95 -11.24
CA SER A 235 -8.14 -5.41 -12.38
C SER A 235 -7.95 -3.90 -12.27
N MET A 236 -8.99 -3.17 -11.87
CA MET A 236 -8.89 -1.73 -11.62
C MET A 236 -7.84 -1.39 -10.55
N VAL A 237 -7.83 -2.12 -9.44
CA VAL A 237 -6.86 -1.89 -8.36
C VAL A 237 -5.43 -2.21 -8.80
N ILE A 238 -5.22 -3.26 -9.59
CA ILE A 238 -3.89 -3.61 -10.14
C ILE A 238 -3.36 -2.50 -11.03
N LEU A 239 -4.21 -1.95 -11.90
CA LEU A 239 -3.82 -0.87 -12.81
C LEU A 239 -3.54 0.44 -12.06
N ASP A 240 -4.38 0.79 -11.08
CA ASP A 240 -4.24 2.01 -10.28
C ASP A 240 -2.94 2.03 -9.47
N LEU A 241 -2.55 0.87 -8.93
CA LEU A 241 -1.34 0.68 -8.13
C LEU A 241 -0.19 0.04 -8.93
N SER A 242 -0.23 0.14 -10.25
CA SER A 242 0.80 -0.45 -11.13
C SER A 242 2.20 0.13 -10.86
N ASP A 243 2.28 1.38 -10.44
CA ASP A 243 3.53 2.04 -10.05
C ASP A 243 4.28 1.34 -8.90
N PHE A 244 3.58 0.56 -8.08
CA PHE A 244 4.16 -0.07 -6.90
C PHE A 244 5.02 -1.30 -7.24
N PHE A 245 4.74 -1.95 -8.37
CA PHE A 245 5.38 -3.22 -8.72
C PHE A 245 5.95 -3.25 -10.14
N ILE A 246 5.72 -2.24 -10.98
CA ILE A 246 6.16 -2.23 -12.38
C ILE A 246 7.67 -2.43 -12.54
N ASN A 247 8.47 -1.95 -11.59
CA ASN A 247 9.93 -2.11 -11.59
C ASN A 247 10.41 -3.54 -11.36
N HIS A 248 9.54 -4.41 -10.84
CA HIS A 248 9.87 -5.80 -10.51
C HIS A 248 9.39 -6.80 -11.58
N ILE A 249 8.72 -6.33 -12.64
CA ILE A 249 8.14 -7.16 -13.69
C ILE A 249 8.91 -6.97 -15.00
N ASN A 250 9.06 -8.07 -15.75
CA ASN A 250 9.69 -8.06 -17.07
C ASN A 250 8.79 -7.42 -18.14
N GLN A 251 9.39 -6.91 -19.22
CA GLN A 251 8.62 -6.29 -20.32
C GLN A 251 7.61 -7.24 -21.00
N ASP A 252 7.94 -8.53 -21.09
CA ASP A 252 7.05 -9.52 -21.69
C ASP A 252 5.82 -9.77 -20.81
N ASP A 253 6.00 -9.82 -19.50
CA ASP A 253 4.93 -9.99 -18.53
C ASP A 253 4.03 -8.74 -18.48
N ILE A 254 4.58 -7.54 -18.64
CA ILE A 254 3.79 -6.31 -18.81
C ILE A 254 2.86 -6.43 -20.02
N GLY A 255 3.41 -6.90 -21.15
CA GLY A 255 2.65 -7.10 -22.39
C GLY A 255 1.53 -8.13 -22.25
N ASN A 256 1.84 -9.28 -21.64
CA ASN A 256 0.93 -10.42 -21.58
C ASN A 256 -0.08 -10.35 -20.42
N LEU A 257 0.29 -9.76 -19.28
CA LEU A 257 -0.52 -9.77 -18.07
C LEU A 257 -1.21 -8.43 -17.79
N LEU A 258 -0.57 -7.29 -18.07
CA LEU A 258 -1.13 -5.97 -17.73
C LEU A 258 -1.91 -5.33 -18.87
N LEU A 259 -1.47 -5.48 -20.12
CA LEU A 259 -2.20 -4.89 -21.25
C LEU A 259 -3.64 -5.41 -21.39
N PRO A 260 -3.94 -6.72 -21.28
CA PRO A 260 -5.32 -7.20 -21.35
C PRO A 260 -6.24 -6.54 -20.31
N GLU A 261 -5.72 -6.29 -19.11
CA GLU A 261 -6.48 -5.69 -17.99
C GLU A 261 -6.90 -4.24 -18.28
N ILE A 262 -6.09 -3.50 -19.06
CA ILE A 262 -6.44 -2.15 -19.51
C ILE A 262 -7.74 -2.17 -20.31
N PHE A 263 -7.87 -3.12 -21.22
CA PHE A 263 -9.04 -3.23 -22.10
C PHE A 263 -10.27 -3.69 -21.32
N VAL A 264 -10.10 -4.64 -20.38
CA VAL A 264 -11.17 -5.06 -19.45
C VAL A 264 -11.68 -3.87 -18.62
N CYS A 265 -10.79 -3.02 -18.11
CA CYS A 265 -11.18 -1.85 -17.33
C CYS A 265 -11.78 -0.71 -18.18
N LEU A 266 -11.52 -0.70 -19.48
CA LEU A 266 -12.05 0.31 -20.40
C LEU A 266 -13.52 0.04 -20.79
N GLU A 267 -13.93 -1.23 -20.91
CA GLU A 267 -15.29 -1.63 -21.31
C GLU A 267 -16.45 -1.02 -20.48
N PRO A 268 -16.43 -0.97 -19.14
CA PRO A 268 -17.57 -0.48 -18.36
C PRO A 268 -17.84 1.02 -18.55
N GLY A 269 -16.88 1.81 -19.03
CA GLY A 269 -17.07 3.23 -19.33
C GLY A 269 -17.45 4.11 -18.14
N THR A 270 -17.19 3.66 -16.91
CA THR A 270 -17.42 4.46 -15.69
C THR A 270 -16.34 5.52 -15.55
N PRO A 271 -16.63 6.71 -14.96
CA PRO A 271 -15.62 7.77 -14.83
C PRO A 271 -14.37 7.29 -14.08
N LYS A 272 -14.55 6.50 -13.01
CA LYS A 272 -13.44 5.91 -12.25
C LYS A 272 -12.59 4.96 -13.08
N SER A 273 -13.22 4.07 -13.86
CA SER A 273 -12.47 3.11 -14.68
C SER A 273 -11.68 3.79 -15.80
N LEU A 274 -12.25 4.83 -16.41
CA LEU A 274 -11.57 5.63 -17.44
C LEU A 274 -10.36 6.37 -16.84
N GLU A 275 -10.49 6.97 -15.67
CA GLU A 275 -9.39 7.64 -14.97
C GLU A 275 -8.26 6.67 -14.60
N THR A 276 -8.60 5.52 -14.02
CA THR A 276 -7.62 4.47 -13.69
C THR A 276 -6.85 4.00 -14.93
N VAL A 277 -7.55 3.74 -16.04
CA VAL A 277 -6.92 3.35 -17.31
C VAL A 277 -5.98 4.43 -17.82
N GLN A 278 -6.39 5.70 -17.76
CA GLN A 278 -5.57 6.82 -18.19
C GLN A 278 -4.31 6.98 -17.34
N ASN A 279 -4.40 6.79 -16.02
CA ASN A 279 -3.27 6.86 -15.11
C ASN A 279 -2.31 5.69 -15.36
N ALA A 280 -2.83 4.48 -15.44
CA ALA A 280 -2.05 3.28 -15.73
C ALA A 280 -1.30 3.38 -17.07
N ILE A 281 -1.95 3.83 -18.14
CA ILE A 281 -1.28 4.03 -19.44
C ILE A 281 -0.17 5.07 -19.35
N SER A 282 -0.31 6.10 -18.52
CA SER A 282 0.75 7.10 -18.32
C SER A 282 1.99 6.45 -17.70
N VAL A 283 1.80 5.62 -16.68
CA VAL A 283 2.88 4.89 -15.99
C VAL A 283 3.50 3.85 -16.90
N LEU A 284 2.68 2.97 -17.48
CA LEU A 284 3.09 1.87 -18.34
C LEU A 284 3.76 2.37 -19.62
N SER A 285 3.37 3.54 -20.14
CA SER A 285 3.99 4.11 -21.33
C SER A 285 5.51 4.18 -21.21
N ASN A 286 6.06 4.41 -20.02
CA ASN A 286 7.52 4.48 -19.81
C ASN A 286 8.23 3.12 -20.01
N TYR A 287 7.55 2.01 -19.75
CA TYR A 287 8.12 0.66 -19.75
C TYR A 287 7.80 -0.14 -21.02
N LEU A 288 6.80 0.29 -21.80
CA LEU A 288 6.37 -0.38 -23.03
C LEU A 288 7.34 -0.15 -24.21
N ASN A 289 7.52 -1.21 -25.01
CA ASN A 289 8.25 -1.19 -26.28
C ASN A 289 7.34 -0.75 -27.44
N ASN A 290 7.93 -0.17 -28.49
CA ASN A 290 7.18 0.30 -29.66
C ASN A 290 6.42 -0.83 -30.38
N THR A 291 6.96 -2.04 -30.40
CA THR A 291 6.30 -3.21 -30.99
C THR A 291 4.99 -3.55 -30.28
N GLN A 292 4.99 -3.60 -28.95
CA GLN A 292 3.80 -3.88 -28.14
C GLN A 292 2.72 -2.80 -28.31
N ILE A 293 3.14 -1.52 -28.37
CA ILE A 293 2.21 -0.40 -28.58
C ILE A 293 1.53 -0.54 -29.95
N VAL A 294 2.31 -0.82 -31.00
CA VAL A 294 1.80 -0.86 -32.38
C VAL A 294 0.99 -2.12 -32.68
N GLN A 295 1.40 -3.27 -32.17
CA GLN A 295 0.76 -4.55 -32.51
C GLN A 295 -0.36 -4.95 -31.56
N SER A 296 -0.33 -4.53 -30.30
CA SER A 296 -1.34 -4.93 -29.31
C SER A 296 -2.27 -3.78 -28.95
N ILE A 297 -1.71 -2.60 -28.61
CA ILE A 297 -2.51 -1.50 -28.06
C ILE A 297 -3.28 -0.75 -29.14
N LEU A 298 -2.61 -0.34 -30.23
CA LEU A 298 -3.26 0.43 -31.30
C LEU A 298 -4.46 -0.31 -31.93
N PRO A 299 -4.37 -1.60 -32.32
CA PRO A 299 -5.49 -2.29 -32.95
C PRO A 299 -6.68 -2.44 -32.01
N GLN A 300 -6.44 -2.78 -30.74
CA GLN A 300 -7.50 -2.96 -29.74
C GLN A 300 -8.19 -1.64 -29.39
N LEU A 301 -7.45 -0.53 -29.28
CA LEU A 301 -8.04 0.79 -29.08
C LEU A 301 -8.94 1.20 -30.26
N LYS A 302 -8.49 0.94 -31.51
CA LYS A 302 -9.29 1.22 -32.71
C LYS A 302 -10.54 0.35 -32.77
N GLU A 303 -10.43 -0.92 -32.40
CA GLU A 303 -11.56 -1.83 -32.33
C GLU A 303 -12.62 -1.34 -31.33
N ILE A 304 -12.20 -1.01 -30.09
CA ILE A 304 -13.09 -0.50 -29.04
C ILE A 304 -13.73 0.84 -29.44
N TYR A 305 -13.00 1.69 -30.15
CA TYR A 305 -13.52 2.96 -30.67
C TYR A 305 -14.62 2.74 -31.73
N ASN A 306 -14.38 1.81 -32.67
CA ASN A 306 -15.25 1.53 -33.81
C ASN A 306 -16.47 0.66 -33.45
N ARG A 307 -16.49 0.02 -32.27
CA ARG A 307 -17.66 -0.73 -31.80
C ARG A 307 -18.89 0.18 -31.73
N LYS A 308 -20.00 -0.29 -32.33
CA LYS A 308 -21.28 0.45 -32.43
C LYS A 308 -21.92 0.75 -31.07
N THR A 309 -21.59 -0.03 -30.04
CA THR A 309 -22.07 0.09 -28.66
C THR A 309 -21.21 1.01 -27.78
N SER A 310 -20.13 1.59 -28.31
CA SER A 310 -19.20 2.40 -27.53
C SER A 310 -19.81 3.76 -27.15
N ASN A 311 -19.89 4.02 -25.84
CA ASN A 311 -20.31 5.29 -25.28
C ASN A 311 -19.31 6.41 -25.69
N PRO A 312 -19.76 7.65 -25.98
CA PRO A 312 -18.85 8.78 -26.25
C PRO A 312 -17.72 8.92 -25.22
N LYS A 313 -17.97 8.63 -23.93
CA LYS A 313 -16.94 8.66 -22.88
C LYS A 313 -15.81 7.64 -23.10
N ILE A 314 -16.14 6.43 -23.55
CA ILE A 314 -15.16 5.39 -23.87
C ILE A 314 -14.34 5.83 -25.09
N ARG A 315 -15.00 6.40 -26.11
CA ARG A 315 -14.34 6.93 -27.29
C ARG A 315 -13.37 8.06 -26.96
N ILE A 316 -13.76 8.99 -26.08
CA ILE A 316 -12.88 10.06 -25.59
C ILE A 316 -11.68 9.46 -24.85
N ALA A 317 -11.91 8.51 -23.93
CA ALA A 317 -10.82 7.86 -23.21
C ALA A 317 -9.85 7.14 -24.16
N CYS A 318 -10.32 6.45 -25.20
CA CYS A 318 -9.45 5.84 -26.22
C CYS A 318 -8.56 6.91 -26.88
N LEU A 319 -9.12 8.05 -27.28
CA LEU A 319 -8.36 9.14 -27.91
C LEU A 319 -7.35 9.77 -26.94
N GLU A 320 -7.71 9.93 -25.67
CA GLU A 320 -6.80 10.46 -24.65
C GLU A 320 -5.65 9.48 -24.35
N CYS A 321 -5.94 8.18 -24.31
CA CYS A 321 -4.95 7.11 -24.18
C CYS A 321 -3.99 7.09 -25.37
N LEU A 322 -4.51 7.18 -26.60
CA LEU A 322 -3.70 7.35 -27.81
C LEU A 322 -2.80 8.58 -27.69
N GLY A 323 -3.38 9.71 -27.24
CA GLY A 323 -2.68 10.97 -27.04
C GLY A 323 -1.46 10.87 -26.12
N LYS A 324 -1.52 10.03 -25.08
CA LYS A 324 -0.40 9.79 -24.16
C LYS A 324 0.68 8.90 -24.76
N LEU A 325 0.31 7.98 -25.65
CA LEU A 325 1.23 7.06 -26.32
C LEU A 325 1.95 7.68 -27.53
N LEU A 326 1.45 8.81 -28.06
CA LEU A 326 2.00 9.49 -29.25
C LEU A 326 3.51 9.74 -29.19
N LYS A 327 4.05 10.10 -28.01
CA LYS A 327 5.48 10.43 -27.87
C LYS A 327 6.39 9.26 -28.20
N LYS A 328 5.94 8.01 -28.02
CA LYS A 328 6.77 6.82 -28.26
C LYS A 328 6.63 6.24 -29.68
N LEU A 329 5.55 6.58 -30.39
CA LEU A 329 5.32 6.05 -31.74
C LEU A 329 6.36 6.57 -32.74
N THR A 330 6.80 5.69 -33.63
CA THR A 330 7.69 6.03 -34.74
C THR A 330 6.92 6.74 -35.86
N LEU A 331 7.59 7.65 -36.58
CA LEU A 331 7.00 8.46 -37.66
C LEU A 331 6.25 7.65 -38.74
N PRO A 332 6.76 6.49 -39.23
CA PRO A 332 6.03 5.70 -40.24
C PRO A 332 4.67 5.21 -39.74
N THR A 333 4.63 4.65 -38.53
CA THR A 333 3.38 4.18 -37.92
C THR A 333 2.40 5.32 -37.66
N LEU A 334 2.92 6.50 -37.31
CA LEU A 334 2.09 7.68 -37.13
C LEU A 334 1.41 8.07 -38.45
N CYS A 335 2.18 8.15 -39.54
CA CYS A 335 1.70 8.53 -40.86
C CYS A 335 0.77 7.49 -41.49
N ASP A 336 1.10 6.21 -41.37
CA ASP A 336 0.42 5.13 -42.09
C ASP A 336 -0.82 4.60 -41.35
N ASP A 337 -0.87 4.76 -40.02
CA ASP A 337 -1.88 4.08 -39.21
C ASP A 337 -2.65 5.01 -38.25
N VAL A 338 -1.98 5.98 -37.61
CA VAL A 338 -2.64 6.91 -36.66
C VAL A 338 -3.32 8.07 -37.39
N LEU A 339 -2.63 8.75 -38.32
CA LEU A 339 -3.19 9.88 -39.07
C LEU A 339 -4.43 9.49 -39.90
N PRO A 340 -4.45 8.35 -40.64
CA PRO A 340 -5.65 7.91 -41.35
C PRO A 340 -6.79 7.59 -40.39
N PHE A 341 -6.50 6.97 -39.26
CA PHE A 341 -7.51 6.69 -38.23
C PHE A 341 -8.13 7.99 -37.71
N VAL A 342 -7.32 8.98 -37.30
CA VAL A 342 -7.83 10.27 -36.80
C VAL A 342 -8.61 11.03 -37.87
N SER A 343 -8.15 11.02 -39.13
CA SER A 343 -8.85 11.65 -40.26
C SER A 343 -10.17 10.96 -40.60
N SER A 344 -10.32 9.66 -40.30
CA SER A 344 -11.54 8.90 -40.58
C SER A 344 -12.66 9.17 -39.56
N ILE A 345 -12.34 9.79 -38.41
CA ILE A 345 -13.29 10.07 -37.34
C ILE A 345 -14.29 11.14 -37.79
N ARG A 346 -15.58 10.75 -37.86
CA ARG A 346 -16.70 11.67 -38.13
C ARG A 346 -17.64 11.66 -36.94
N THR A 347 -17.81 12.83 -36.30
CA THR A 347 -18.56 12.94 -35.04
C THR A 347 -19.31 14.27 -34.98
N VAL A 348 -20.50 14.24 -34.38
CA VAL A 348 -21.34 15.43 -34.16
C VAL A 348 -21.36 15.85 -32.67
N ASP A 349 -20.89 14.96 -31.80
CA ASP A 349 -20.81 15.17 -30.36
C ASP A 349 -19.71 16.18 -29.99
N ARG A 350 -20.06 17.17 -29.15
CA ARG A 350 -19.17 18.28 -28.79
C ARG A 350 -17.93 17.79 -28.04
N GLU A 351 -18.09 16.93 -27.04
CA GLU A 351 -16.97 16.48 -26.20
C GLU A 351 -15.98 15.65 -27.01
N LEU A 352 -16.49 14.82 -27.92
CA LEU A 352 -15.65 14.01 -28.81
C LEU A 352 -14.91 14.86 -29.85
N VAL A 353 -15.54 15.91 -30.40
CA VAL A 353 -14.86 16.87 -31.30
C VAL A 353 -13.70 17.55 -30.57
N LEU A 354 -13.92 18.00 -29.33
CA LEU A 354 -12.87 18.61 -28.51
C LEU A 354 -11.72 17.64 -28.24
N ALA A 355 -12.00 16.37 -27.98
CA ALA A 355 -10.98 15.34 -27.78
C ALA A 355 -10.14 15.08 -29.03
N VAL A 356 -10.77 15.00 -30.22
CA VAL A 356 -10.07 14.84 -31.50
C VAL A 356 -9.17 16.04 -31.78
N VAL A 357 -9.64 17.26 -31.52
CA VAL A 357 -8.82 18.46 -31.72
C VAL A 357 -7.69 18.55 -30.71
N ALA A 358 -7.91 18.17 -29.45
CA ALA A 358 -6.85 18.06 -28.47
C ALA A 358 -5.77 17.04 -28.89
N LEU A 359 -6.17 15.90 -29.46
CA LEU A 359 -5.26 14.90 -30.02
C LEU A 359 -4.45 15.46 -31.20
N ASN A 360 -5.11 16.11 -32.16
CA ASN A 360 -4.44 16.79 -33.28
C ASN A 360 -3.47 17.87 -32.81
N ARG A 361 -3.84 18.58 -31.74
CA ARG A 361 -2.95 19.56 -31.12
C ARG A 361 -1.71 18.93 -30.53
N ARG A 362 -1.85 17.82 -29.81
CA ARG A 362 -0.70 17.07 -29.27
C ARG A 362 0.19 16.52 -30.38
N LEU A 363 -0.40 15.95 -31.44
CA LEU A 363 0.33 15.46 -32.62
C LEU A 363 1.24 16.53 -33.24
N ILE A 364 0.71 17.73 -33.46
CA ILE A 364 1.47 18.82 -34.08
C ILE A 364 2.46 19.45 -33.08
N SER A 365 2.06 19.66 -31.83
CA SER A 365 2.90 20.33 -30.83
C SER A 365 4.12 19.49 -30.43
N ASP A 366 3.94 18.18 -30.20
CA ASP A 366 5.00 17.30 -29.71
C ASP A 366 6.02 16.94 -30.82
N ARG A 367 5.64 17.03 -32.10
CA ARG A 367 6.45 16.59 -33.26
C ARG A 367 6.54 17.65 -34.37
N ASN A 368 6.56 18.94 -34.00
CA ASN A 368 6.58 20.13 -34.89
C ASN A 368 7.65 20.12 -36.02
N ASN A 369 8.61 19.19 -36.00
CA ASN A 369 9.67 19.06 -37.02
C ASN A 369 9.67 17.71 -37.77
N GLU A 370 8.87 16.72 -37.38
CA GLU A 370 8.91 15.38 -38.00
C GLU A 370 7.74 15.12 -38.96
N ILE A 371 6.56 15.68 -38.68
CA ILE A 371 5.39 15.52 -39.56
C ILE A 371 5.48 16.53 -40.70
N SER A 372 5.60 16.04 -41.93
CA SER A 372 5.60 16.92 -43.12
C SER A 372 4.30 17.70 -43.21
N TYR A 373 4.40 18.99 -43.56
CA TYR A 373 3.26 19.89 -43.78
C TYR A 373 2.28 19.37 -44.83
N THR A 374 2.72 18.47 -45.73
CA THR A 374 1.86 17.77 -46.70
C THR A 374 0.80 16.89 -46.03
N TYR A 375 1.17 16.13 -45.00
CA TYR A 375 0.21 15.30 -44.23
C TYR A 375 -0.71 16.15 -43.37
N ILE A 376 -0.19 17.25 -42.80
CA ILE A 376 -0.99 18.20 -42.02
C ILE A 376 -2.05 18.85 -42.91
N ALA A 377 -1.66 19.38 -44.07
CA ALA A 377 -2.57 20.03 -45.01
C ALA A 377 -3.53 19.07 -45.71
N GLY A 378 -3.06 17.85 -46.02
CA GLY A 378 -3.83 16.87 -46.79
C GLY A 378 -4.81 16.02 -45.98
N MET A 379 -4.50 15.70 -44.71
CA MET A 379 -5.29 14.76 -43.92
C MET A 379 -5.88 15.39 -42.64
N LEU A 380 -5.07 16.14 -41.90
CA LEU A 380 -5.50 16.68 -40.60
C LEU A 380 -6.40 17.91 -40.76
N LEU A 381 -5.99 18.88 -41.58
CA LEU A 381 -6.71 20.14 -41.77
C LEU A 381 -8.15 19.97 -42.29
N PRO A 382 -8.41 19.11 -43.30
CA PRO A 382 -9.76 18.90 -43.82
C PRO A 382 -10.73 18.37 -42.75
N SER A 383 -10.26 17.44 -41.90
CA SER A 383 -11.08 16.93 -40.79
C SER A 383 -11.44 18.04 -39.80
N MET A 384 -10.50 18.93 -39.48
CA MET A 384 -10.70 20.03 -38.54
C MET A 384 -11.60 21.14 -39.09
N VAL A 385 -11.50 21.44 -40.38
CA VAL A 385 -12.38 22.42 -41.04
C VAL A 385 -13.82 21.90 -41.07
N ASN A 386 -14.03 20.60 -41.28
CA ASN A 386 -15.36 20.01 -41.20
C ASN A 386 -15.99 20.15 -39.81
N PHE A 387 -15.19 20.12 -38.73
CA PHE A 387 -15.70 20.35 -37.38
C PHE A 387 -16.16 21.79 -37.13
N LEU A 388 -15.51 22.80 -37.75
CA LEU A 388 -15.94 24.20 -37.66
C LEU A 388 -17.35 24.44 -38.23
N ALA A 389 -17.80 23.59 -39.15
CA ALA A 389 -19.13 23.68 -39.74
C ALA A 389 -20.24 23.08 -38.85
N LEU A 390 -19.91 22.44 -37.71
CA LEU A 390 -20.88 21.81 -36.83
C LEU A 390 -21.57 22.83 -35.92
N LYS A 391 -22.91 22.77 -35.90
CA LYS A 391 -23.78 23.65 -35.08
C LYS A 391 -23.73 23.37 -33.57
N THR A 392 -23.06 22.30 -33.14
CA THR A 392 -23.03 21.83 -31.74
C THR A 392 -21.92 22.47 -30.90
N LEU A 393 -21.00 23.21 -31.52
CA LEU A 393 -19.89 23.89 -30.84
C LEU A 393 -20.31 25.27 -30.32
N THR A 394 -19.81 25.67 -29.14
CA THR A 394 -19.99 27.03 -28.65
C THR A 394 -19.08 28.01 -29.39
N ILE A 395 -19.44 29.29 -29.40
CA ILE A 395 -18.66 30.37 -30.04
C ILE A 395 -17.22 30.43 -29.48
N SER A 396 -17.03 30.13 -28.19
CA SER A 396 -15.70 30.00 -27.56
C SER A 396 -14.87 28.87 -28.17
N ASP A 397 -15.48 27.72 -28.43
CA ASP A 397 -14.79 26.54 -28.93
C ASP A 397 -14.40 26.74 -30.39
N VAL A 398 -15.32 27.30 -31.20
CA VAL A 398 -15.09 27.65 -32.60
C VAL A 398 -13.96 28.68 -32.72
N SER A 399 -14.00 29.76 -31.95
CA SER A 399 -12.95 30.79 -31.99
C SER A 399 -11.59 30.23 -31.59
N PHE A 400 -11.52 29.38 -30.56
CA PHE A 400 -10.28 28.72 -30.16
C PHE A 400 -9.74 27.77 -31.26
N HIS A 401 -10.62 26.99 -31.90
CA HIS A 401 -10.24 26.08 -32.99
C HIS A 401 -9.73 26.85 -34.21
N LEU A 402 -10.40 27.94 -34.57
CA LEU A 402 -10.09 28.75 -35.74
C LEU A 402 -8.76 29.49 -35.54
N ILE A 403 -8.52 30.06 -34.35
CA ILE A 403 -7.23 30.63 -33.96
C ILE A 403 -6.12 29.57 -34.07
N TRP A 404 -6.38 28.35 -33.62
CA TRP A 404 -5.38 27.29 -33.66
C TRP A 404 -5.05 26.85 -35.09
N ILE A 405 -6.06 26.63 -35.93
CA ILE A 405 -5.87 26.30 -37.36
C ILE A 405 -5.07 27.40 -38.06
N LEU A 406 -5.39 28.68 -37.79
CA LEU A 406 -4.63 29.82 -38.32
C LEU A 406 -3.18 29.82 -37.82
N CYS A 407 -2.93 29.54 -36.54
CA CYS A 407 -1.57 29.42 -36.00
C CYS A 407 -0.77 28.28 -36.66
N VAL A 408 -1.40 27.12 -36.89
CA VAL A 408 -0.77 25.96 -37.54
C VAL A 408 -0.45 26.23 -39.00
N LEU A 409 -1.32 26.94 -39.73
CA LEU A 409 -1.09 27.37 -41.12
C LEU A 409 -0.06 28.50 -41.24
N CYS A 410 -0.04 29.45 -40.30
CA CYS A 410 0.87 30.59 -40.34
C CYS A 410 2.31 30.25 -39.96
N ASN A 411 2.54 29.24 -39.10
CA ASN A 411 3.89 28.80 -38.71
C ASN A 411 4.78 28.34 -39.89
N PRO A 412 4.33 27.47 -40.81
CA PRO A 412 5.11 27.10 -42.00
C PRO A 412 5.36 28.29 -42.94
N ILE A 413 4.38 29.20 -43.08
CA ILE A 413 4.54 30.40 -43.91
C ILE A 413 5.65 31.29 -43.34
N LYS A 414 5.67 31.52 -42.01
CA LYS A 414 6.77 32.23 -41.34
C LYS A 414 8.13 31.53 -41.49
N ARG A 415 8.16 30.20 -41.48
CA ARG A 415 9.40 29.40 -41.59
C ARG A 415 9.95 29.43 -43.02
N ASN A 416 9.10 29.32 -44.03
CA ASN A 416 9.48 29.46 -45.43
C ASN A 416 9.96 30.87 -45.75
N ILE A 417 9.30 31.91 -45.24
CA ILE A 417 9.74 33.30 -45.41
C ILE A 417 11.11 33.53 -44.73
N LYS A 418 11.37 32.94 -43.56
CA LYS A 418 12.68 32.99 -42.90
C LYS A 418 13.80 32.21 -43.59
N ASN A 419 13.48 31.22 -44.41
CA ASN A 419 14.46 30.47 -45.20
C ASN A 419 14.72 31.11 -46.58
N LEU A 420 13.90 32.10 -46.97
CA LEU A 420 14.00 32.87 -48.22
C LEU A 420 14.73 34.21 -48.03
N CYS A 421 14.81 34.72 -46.79
CA CYS A 421 15.74 35.78 -46.38
C CYS A 421 17.02 35.17 -45.81
#